data_AF-A0A6G1R2D2-F1
#
_entry.id   AF-A0A6G1R2D2-F1
#
_cell.length_a   1.000
_cell.length_b   1.000
_cell.length_c   1.000
_cell.angle_alpha   90.00
_cell.angle_beta   90.00
_cell.angle_gamma   90.00
#
_symmetry.space_group_name_H-M   'P 1'
#
loop_
_entity.id
_entity.type
_entity.pdbx_description
1 polymer ?
#
loop_
_entity_poly.entity_id
_entity_poly.type
_entity_poly.pdbx_seq_one_letter_code
_entity_poly.pdbx_strand_id
1 'polypeptide(L)'
;LFVACQAVSTLLSLAESSEILHLLPVERVKSLVTTFPSDPSALLLADLYYTRLSLCGCKEPLSQGNLMDLFEKLHPSISTGVSKVRLLAIRILNHFENPPSTQVEGDGMGELQPVFAVLLQAELVPATVNDYREKLLHLRKLRCDIVQSAIPSGSLQEVPLRYLLGMLYINFSPLWDPVIELITSHAREMENKQFWKVLYEHLERAAAYAEMELQNELDEEEESTIETESEKVPERGVGTVFLEHLRSRTDCSERLDHTNFRFLLWKALDNFPDRVEPRSRELSPLLLRFIRNEYYPADSLVAPSQDLRKKTSGTVAAKEIPGEEVNDVAVEEEEEEEEAAAAPKPPQDMGGTPKRGEEETKVEKKEEGEGAEPAQAPPTQASSPNQAAEEEEQHPPSPPPPANGQEAEAPPQGEAPPPSPAPPPSPPRT
;
A
#
# COMPACT_ATOMS: atom_id res chain seq x y z
N LEU A 1 -26.94 4.61 -8.65
CA LEU A 1 -26.29 3.39 -8.11
C LEU A 1 -26.98 2.94 -6.83
N PHE A 2 -26.96 3.73 -5.76
CA PHE A 2 -27.56 3.42 -4.46
C PHE A 2 -28.91 2.63 -4.46
N VAL A 3 -29.92 3.08 -5.21
CA VAL A 3 -31.26 2.42 -5.23
C VAL A 3 -31.16 0.96 -5.71
N ALA A 4 -30.28 0.67 -6.66
CA ALA A 4 -30.02 -0.70 -7.10
C ALA A 4 -29.33 -1.53 -6.00
N CYS A 5 -28.43 -0.93 -5.21
CA CYS A 5 -27.81 -1.60 -4.07
C CYS A 5 -28.85 -2.02 -3.02
N GLN A 6 -29.88 -1.20 -2.77
CA GLN A 6 -30.95 -1.58 -1.85
C GLN A 6 -31.91 -2.61 -2.46
N ALA A 7 -32.26 -2.49 -3.74
CA ALA A 7 -33.05 -3.51 -4.43
C ALA A 7 -32.37 -4.89 -4.40
N VAL A 8 -31.05 -4.93 -4.62
CA VAL A 8 -30.24 -6.15 -4.50
C VAL A 8 -30.13 -6.61 -3.04
N SER A 9 -29.88 -5.71 -2.07
CA SER A 9 -29.85 -6.05 -0.64
C SER A 9 -31.16 -6.72 -0.19
N THR A 10 -32.32 -6.20 -0.62
CA THR A 10 -33.64 -6.77 -0.31
C THR A 10 -33.86 -8.11 -1.03
N LEU A 11 -33.51 -8.21 -2.32
CA LEU A 11 -33.60 -9.47 -3.08
C LEU A 11 -32.75 -10.57 -2.46
N LEU A 12 -31.53 -10.23 -2.02
CA LEU A 12 -30.61 -11.13 -1.32
C LEU A 12 -31.12 -11.59 0.06
N SER A 13 -31.96 -10.79 0.72
CA SER A 13 -32.64 -11.16 1.97
C SER A 13 -33.89 -12.02 1.77
N LEU A 14 -34.38 -12.18 0.53
CA LEU A 14 -35.62 -12.91 0.20
C LEU A 14 -35.38 -14.18 -0.62
N ALA A 15 -34.35 -14.21 -1.46
CA ALA A 15 -33.99 -15.37 -2.28
C ALA A 15 -32.90 -16.21 -1.58
N GLU A 16 -33.26 -17.42 -1.13
CA GLU A 16 -32.35 -18.31 -0.41
C GLU A 16 -31.45 -19.18 -1.31
N SER A 17 -31.73 -19.20 -2.63
CA SER A 17 -31.19 -20.16 -3.60
C SER A 17 -30.31 -19.51 -4.69
N SER A 18 -29.82 -20.34 -5.62
CA SER A 18 -29.10 -19.93 -6.84
C SER A 18 -29.95 -19.16 -7.86
N GLU A 19 -31.26 -18.98 -7.64
CA GLU A 19 -32.17 -18.17 -8.48
C GLU A 19 -31.72 -16.72 -8.64
N ILE A 20 -30.85 -16.22 -7.76
CA ILE A 20 -30.16 -14.93 -7.91
C ILE A 20 -29.57 -14.73 -9.32
N LEU A 21 -29.01 -15.78 -9.95
CA LEU A 21 -28.41 -15.72 -11.28
C LEU A 21 -29.45 -15.43 -12.39
N HIS A 22 -30.69 -15.85 -12.20
CA HIS A 22 -31.79 -15.56 -13.13
C HIS A 22 -32.36 -14.14 -12.93
N LEU A 23 -32.44 -13.68 -11.68
CA LEU A 23 -32.97 -12.35 -11.34
C LEU A 23 -31.95 -11.23 -11.62
N LEU A 24 -30.67 -11.50 -11.39
CA LEU A 24 -29.55 -10.59 -11.62
C LEU A 24 -28.35 -11.37 -12.19
N PRO A 25 -28.18 -11.39 -13.52
CA PRO A 25 -27.03 -12.02 -14.17
C PRO A 25 -25.70 -11.36 -13.81
N VAL A 26 -24.64 -12.17 -13.67
CA VAL A 26 -23.28 -11.76 -13.25
C VAL A 26 -22.75 -10.59 -14.09
N GLU A 27 -22.94 -10.65 -15.41
CA GLU A 27 -22.48 -9.61 -16.35
C GLU A 27 -23.05 -8.21 -16.05
N ARG A 28 -24.24 -8.10 -15.44
CA ARG A 28 -24.78 -6.80 -15.01
C ARG A 28 -24.01 -6.24 -13.82
N VAL A 29 -23.60 -7.10 -12.88
CA VAL A 29 -22.81 -6.72 -11.70
C VAL A 29 -21.37 -6.42 -12.10
N LYS A 30 -20.78 -7.27 -12.94
CA LYS A 30 -19.46 -7.06 -13.56
C LYS A 30 -19.42 -5.72 -14.30
N SER A 31 -20.35 -5.49 -15.22
CA SER A 31 -20.48 -4.21 -15.93
C SER A 31 -20.59 -3.01 -14.98
N LEU A 32 -21.44 -3.10 -13.94
CA LEU A 32 -21.62 -2.03 -12.96
C LEU A 32 -20.31 -1.68 -12.24
N VAL A 33 -19.57 -2.69 -11.77
CA VAL A 33 -18.26 -2.51 -11.11
C VAL A 33 -17.23 -1.94 -12.08
N THR A 34 -17.17 -2.44 -13.32
CA THR A 34 -16.24 -1.90 -14.32
C THR A 34 -16.55 -0.45 -14.73
N THR A 35 -17.81 -0.01 -14.59
CA THR A 35 -18.22 1.37 -14.88
C THR A 35 -17.96 2.31 -13.70
N PHE A 36 -18.08 1.81 -12.47
CA PHE A 36 -17.97 2.60 -11.24
C PHE A 36 -17.07 1.93 -10.19
N PRO A 37 -15.77 1.70 -10.47
CA PRO A 37 -14.88 0.86 -9.65
C PRO A 37 -14.54 1.45 -8.27
N SER A 38 -14.86 2.73 -8.05
CA SER A 38 -14.66 3.45 -6.77
C SER A 38 -15.98 3.90 -6.12
N ASP A 39 -17.15 3.64 -6.74
CA ASP A 39 -18.43 4.04 -6.14
C ASP A 39 -18.81 3.08 -4.99
N PRO A 40 -19.02 3.59 -3.76
CA PRO A 40 -19.29 2.73 -2.61
C PRO A 40 -20.63 1.98 -2.72
N SER A 41 -21.60 2.47 -3.51
CA SER A 41 -22.87 1.76 -3.73
C SER A 41 -22.73 0.60 -4.72
N ALA A 42 -21.96 0.76 -5.80
CA ALA A 42 -21.67 -0.28 -6.77
C ALA A 42 -20.80 -1.38 -6.16
N LEU A 43 -19.78 -0.98 -5.38
CA LEU A 43 -18.94 -1.92 -4.63
C LEU A 43 -19.73 -2.65 -3.54
N LEU A 44 -20.60 -1.99 -2.77
CA LEU A 44 -21.44 -2.65 -1.77
C LEU A 44 -22.46 -3.61 -2.41
N LEU A 45 -23.03 -3.25 -3.57
CA LEU A 45 -23.90 -4.16 -4.34
C LEU A 45 -23.14 -5.42 -4.76
N ALA A 46 -21.94 -5.25 -5.32
CA ALA A 46 -21.10 -6.36 -5.78
C ALA A 46 -20.60 -7.23 -4.63
N ASP A 47 -20.15 -6.65 -3.51
CA ASP A 47 -19.77 -7.36 -2.30
C ASP A 47 -20.88 -8.30 -1.82
N LEU A 48 -22.10 -7.77 -1.65
CA LEU A 48 -23.27 -8.55 -1.22
C LEU A 48 -23.63 -9.66 -2.23
N TYR A 49 -23.50 -9.36 -3.53
CA TYR A 49 -23.77 -10.30 -4.62
C TYR A 49 -22.76 -11.46 -4.65
N TYR A 50 -21.45 -11.17 -4.67
CA TYR A 50 -20.39 -12.19 -4.67
C TYR A 50 -20.33 -12.96 -3.34
N THR A 51 -20.67 -12.33 -2.21
CA THR A 51 -20.92 -13.03 -0.94
C THR A 51 -22.00 -14.11 -1.10
N ARG A 52 -23.16 -13.78 -1.70
CA ARG A 52 -24.24 -14.77 -1.91
C ARG A 52 -23.85 -15.85 -2.93
N LEU A 53 -23.14 -15.52 -4.02
CA LEU A 53 -22.64 -16.53 -4.96
C LEU A 53 -21.68 -17.52 -4.29
N SER A 54 -20.80 -17.03 -3.42
CA SER A 54 -19.87 -17.83 -2.62
C SER A 54 -20.62 -18.77 -1.66
N LEU A 55 -21.61 -18.25 -0.93
CA LEU A 55 -22.48 -19.04 -0.05
C LEU A 55 -23.36 -20.07 -0.80
N CYS A 56 -23.74 -19.79 -2.05
CA CYS A 56 -24.46 -20.73 -2.91
C CYS A 56 -23.56 -21.72 -3.68
N GLY A 57 -22.23 -21.67 -3.49
CA GLY A 57 -21.28 -22.58 -4.15
C GLY A 57 -21.14 -22.37 -5.67
N CYS A 58 -21.47 -21.18 -6.18
CA CYS A 58 -21.49 -20.88 -7.62
C CYS A 58 -20.07 -20.68 -8.20
N LYS A 59 -19.35 -21.78 -8.45
CA LYS A 59 -17.94 -21.79 -8.90
C LYS A 59 -17.66 -21.07 -10.21
N GLU A 60 -18.46 -21.30 -11.26
CA GLU A 60 -18.21 -20.73 -12.61
C GLU A 60 -18.12 -19.17 -12.61
N PRO A 61 -19.07 -18.43 -12.01
CA PRO A 61 -18.94 -16.99 -11.77
C PRO A 61 -17.69 -16.56 -10.97
N LEU A 62 -17.21 -17.42 -10.08
CA LEU A 62 -16.10 -17.18 -9.15
C LEU A 62 -14.75 -17.72 -9.66
N SER A 63 -14.69 -18.20 -10.91
CA SER A 63 -13.48 -18.77 -11.51
C SER A 63 -12.35 -17.74 -11.70
N GLN A 64 -11.10 -18.24 -11.77
CA GLN A 64 -9.90 -17.42 -11.95
C GLN A 64 -9.95 -16.47 -13.17
N GLY A 65 -10.65 -16.84 -14.24
CA GLY A 65 -10.83 -15.96 -15.40
C GLY A 65 -11.63 -14.69 -15.06
N ASN A 66 -12.75 -14.85 -14.36
CA ASN A 66 -13.58 -13.72 -13.91
C ASN A 66 -12.89 -12.88 -12.83
N LEU A 67 -12.02 -13.49 -12.00
CA LEU A 67 -11.15 -12.76 -11.07
C LEU A 67 -10.25 -11.76 -11.82
N MET A 68 -9.56 -12.20 -12.88
CA MET A 68 -8.64 -11.32 -13.61
C MET A 68 -9.37 -10.17 -14.32
N ASP A 69 -10.51 -10.44 -14.96
CA ASP A 69 -11.34 -9.41 -15.61
C ASP A 69 -11.77 -8.29 -14.66
N LEU A 70 -12.08 -8.63 -13.40
CA LEU A 70 -12.45 -7.67 -12.35
C LEU A 70 -11.23 -7.03 -11.70
N PHE A 71 -10.14 -7.79 -11.52
CA PHE A 71 -8.89 -7.29 -10.94
C PHE A 71 -8.29 -6.13 -11.75
N GLU A 72 -8.26 -6.27 -13.08
CA GLU A 72 -7.82 -5.22 -14.03
C GLU A 72 -8.75 -3.98 -14.06
N LYS A 73 -9.73 -3.89 -13.15
CA LYS A 73 -10.60 -2.71 -12.89
C LYS A 73 -10.65 -2.32 -11.42
N LEU A 74 -10.46 -3.26 -10.49
CA LEU A 74 -10.49 -3.05 -9.03
C LEU A 74 -9.11 -2.82 -8.40
N HIS A 75 -7.99 -3.12 -9.07
CA HIS A 75 -6.65 -2.88 -8.51
C HIS A 75 -6.35 -1.43 -8.07
N PRO A 76 -6.93 -0.35 -8.68
CA PRO A 76 -6.77 1.01 -8.16
C PRO A 76 -7.49 1.17 -6.81
N SER A 77 -8.66 0.54 -6.66
CA SER A 77 -9.50 0.57 -5.46
C SER A 77 -8.89 -0.18 -4.26
N ILE A 78 -7.85 -1.00 -4.47
CA ILE A 78 -7.01 -1.56 -3.39
C ILE A 78 -6.03 -0.52 -2.84
N SER A 79 -5.64 0.47 -3.66
CA SER A 79 -4.55 1.42 -3.38
C SER A 79 -5.04 2.82 -2.95
N THR A 80 -6.36 3.01 -2.85
CA THR A 80 -6.98 4.29 -2.44
C THR A 80 -6.85 4.55 -0.94
N GLY A 81 -6.88 5.83 -0.54
CA GLY A 81 -6.93 6.21 0.87
C GLY A 81 -8.24 5.88 1.56
N VAL A 82 -9.35 5.80 0.82
CA VAL A 82 -10.69 5.52 1.35
C VAL A 82 -10.81 4.05 1.77
N SER A 83 -10.80 3.82 3.08
CA SER A 83 -10.80 2.50 3.72
C SER A 83 -12.03 1.68 3.38
N LYS A 84 -13.20 2.33 3.31
CA LYS A 84 -14.44 1.68 2.88
C LYS A 84 -14.36 1.08 1.47
N VAL A 85 -13.67 1.77 0.55
CA VAL A 85 -13.50 1.33 -0.85
C VAL A 85 -12.49 0.18 -0.93
N ARG A 86 -11.35 0.28 -0.22
CA ARG A 86 -10.39 -0.84 -0.10
C ARG A 86 -11.08 -2.10 0.41
N LEU A 87 -11.80 -2.01 1.53
CA LEU A 87 -12.46 -3.15 2.17
C LEU A 87 -13.44 -3.87 1.23
N LEU A 88 -14.29 -3.12 0.50
CA LEU A 88 -15.26 -3.71 -0.42
C LEU A 88 -14.59 -4.33 -1.64
N ALA A 89 -13.57 -3.68 -2.23
CA ALA A 89 -12.81 -4.24 -3.35
C ALA A 89 -12.08 -5.54 -2.95
N ILE A 90 -11.42 -5.54 -1.79
CA ILE A 90 -10.72 -6.72 -1.24
C ILE A 90 -11.71 -7.86 -0.97
N ARG A 91 -12.87 -7.58 -0.37
CA ARG A 91 -13.91 -8.59 -0.13
C ARG A 91 -14.43 -9.23 -1.41
N ILE A 92 -14.74 -8.42 -2.44
CA ILE A 92 -15.16 -8.93 -3.76
C ILE A 92 -14.11 -9.90 -4.31
N LEU A 93 -12.84 -9.50 -4.35
CA LEU A 93 -11.74 -10.32 -4.89
C LEU A 93 -11.47 -11.59 -4.06
N ASN A 94 -11.72 -11.54 -2.75
CA ASN A 94 -11.57 -12.68 -1.83
C ASN A 94 -12.64 -13.79 -2.00
N HIS A 95 -13.71 -13.56 -2.77
CA HIS A 95 -14.72 -14.60 -3.05
C HIS A 95 -14.36 -15.54 -4.22
N PHE A 96 -13.34 -15.21 -5.01
CA PHE A 96 -12.97 -15.98 -6.19
C PHE A 96 -12.11 -17.22 -5.85
N GLU A 97 -12.10 -18.21 -6.74
CA GLU A 97 -11.24 -19.38 -6.63
C GLU A 97 -9.77 -18.95 -6.67
N ASN A 98 -9.01 -19.37 -5.66
CA ASN A 98 -7.60 -19.00 -5.54
C ASN A 98 -6.81 -19.51 -6.76
N PRO A 99 -6.02 -18.65 -7.42
CA PRO A 99 -5.17 -19.11 -8.51
C PRO A 99 -4.09 -20.05 -7.95
N PRO A 100 -3.67 -21.08 -8.70
CA PRO A 100 -2.73 -22.08 -8.20
C PRO A 100 -1.38 -21.44 -7.86
N SER A 101 -1.03 -21.45 -6.57
CA SER A 101 0.27 -21.00 -6.05
C SER A 101 1.40 -21.84 -6.64
N THR A 102 2.51 -21.21 -7.01
CA THR A 102 3.68 -21.89 -7.61
C THR A 102 4.51 -22.62 -6.55
N GLN A 103 3.95 -23.66 -5.93
CA GLN A 103 4.67 -24.46 -4.95
C GLN A 103 5.78 -25.28 -5.61
N VAL A 104 6.99 -25.13 -5.09
CA VAL A 104 8.03 -26.15 -5.14
C VAL A 104 7.89 -26.98 -3.86
N GLU A 105 8.06 -28.30 -3.95
CA GLU A 105 7.92 -29.21 -2.82
C GLU A 105 8.94 -28.85 -1.71
N GLY A 106 8.44 -28.34 -0.58
CA GLY A 106 9.23 -27.91 0.56
C GLY A 106 8.54 -28.27 1.87
N ASP A 107 9.20 -29.07 2.69
CA ASP A 107 8.62 -29.62 3.92
C ASP A 107 8.61 -28.57 5.06
N GLY A 108 7.41 -28.31 5.59
CA GLY A 108 7.17 -27.57 6.84
C GLY A 108 7.24 -26.04 6.79
N MET A 109 6.08 -25.36 6.62
CA MET A 109 5.58 -24.32 7.56
C MET A 109 4.18 -23.78 7.17
N GLY A 110 3.12 -24.52 7.52
CA GLY A 110 1.73 -24.03 7.52
C GLY A 110 1.04 -23.88 6.14
N GLU A 111 -0.29 -23.77 6.15
CA GLU A 111 -1.07 -23.46 4.96
C GLU A 111 -0.88 -21.99 4.57
N LEU A 112 -0.34 -21.74 3.37
CA LEU A 112 -0.20 -20.38 2.82
C LEU A 112 -1.59 -19.79 2.57
N GLN A 113 -1.96 -18.78 3.36
CA GLN A 113 -3.23 -18.09 3.21
C GLN A 113 -3.25 -17.26 1.91
N PRO A 114 -4.37 -17.23 1.16
CA PRO A 114 -4.49 -16.42 -0.05
C PRO A 114 -4.23 -14.93 0.20
N VAL A 115 -3.57 -14.25 -0.74
CA VAL A 115 -3.22 -12.82 -0.62
C VAL A 115 -4.43 -11.94 -0.26
N PHE A 116 -5.58 -12.13 -0.91
CA PHE A 116 -6.79 -11.36 -0.60
C PHE A 116 -7.36 -11.65 0.79
N ALA A 117 -7.16 -12.86 1.33
CA ALA A 117 -7.57 -13.19 2.69
C ALA A 117 -6.67 -12.50 3.72
N VAL A 118 -5.36 -12.42 3.46
CA VAL A 118 -4.42 -11.68 4.33
C VAL A 118 -4.73 -10.17 4.30
N LEU A 119 -4.97 -9.59 3.12
CA LEU A 119 -5.43 -8.20 2.96
C LEU A 119 -6.76 -7.97 3.70
N LEU A 120 -7.71 -8.89 3.60
CA LEU A 120 -9.02 -8.77 4.26
C LEU A 120 -8.89 -8.72 5.78
N GLN A 121 -8.04 -9.57 6.38
CA GLN A 121 -7.78 -9.48 7.82
C GLN A 121 -7.10 -8.16 8.19
N ALA A 122 -6.12 -7.70 7.40
CA ALA A 122 -5.45 -6.42 7.65
C ALA A 122 -6.40 -5.21 7.56
N GLU A 123 -7.37 -5.22 6.65
CA GLU A 123 -8.33 -4.11 6.45
C GLU A 123 -9.50 -4.15 7.45
N LEU A 124 -9.92 -5.32 7.92
CA LEU A 124 -10.98 -5.46 8.93
C LEU A 124 -10.58 -4.91 10.30
N VAL A 125 -9.28 -4.95 10.65
CA VAL A 125 -8.78 -4.41 11.93
C VAL A 125 -8.58 -2.88 11.81
N PRO A 126 -9.24 -2.06 12.65
CA PRO A 126 -9.09 -0.60 12.61
C PRO A 126 -7.68 -0.11 12.94
N ALA A 127 -7.33 1.09 12.49
CA ALA A 127 -6.05 1.73 12.82
C ALA A 127 -6.14 2.55 14.12
N THR A 128 -6.39 1.89 15.26
CA THR A 128 -6.41 2.54 16.59
C THR A 128 -5.22 2.14 17.46
N VAL A 129 -5.03 2.87 18.58
CA VAL A 129 -4.04 2.56 19.62
C VAL A 129 -4.27 1.19 20.26
N ASN A 130 -5.53 0.74 20.38
CA ASN A 130 -5.86 -0.58 20.94
C ASN A 130 -5.50 -1.70 19.96
N ASP A 131 -5.89 -1.51 18.71
CA ASP A 131 -5.87 -2.55 17.67
C ASP A 131 -4.53 -2.62 16.93
N TYR A 132 -3.65 -1.62 17.13
CA TYR A 132 -2.34 -1.47 16.47
C TYR A 132 -1.52 -2.76 16.40
N ARG A 133 -1.44 -3.51 17.51
CA ARG A 133 -0.66 -4.77 17.57
C ARG A 133 -1.24 -5.85 16.65
N GLU A 134 -2.55 -5.92 16.55
CA GLU A 134 -3.27 -6.88 15.70
C GLU A 134 -3.19 -6.46 14.23
N LYS A 135 -3.45 -5.18 13.91
CA LYS A 135 -3.30 -4.66 12.54
C LYS A 135 -1.87 -4.84 12.02
N LEU A 136 -0.86 -4.57 12.86
CA LEU A 136 0.55 -4.81 12.52
C LEU A 136 0.89 -6.30 12.36
N LEU A 137 0.27 -7.20 13.14
CA LEU A 137 0.42 -8.65 12.97
C LEU A 137 -0.09 -9.11 11.59
N HIS A 138 -1.22 -8.56 11.13
CA HIS A 138 -1.75 -8.86 9.80
C HIS A 138 -0.92 -8.23 8.68
N LEU A 139 -0.53 -6.95 8.81
CA LEU A 139 0.32 -6.27 7.82
C LEU A 139 1.68 -6.98 7.63
N ARG A 140 2.28 -7.51 8.71
CA ARG A 140 3.56 -8.25 8.64
C ARG A 140 3.50 -9.53 7.82
N LYS A 141 2.32 -10.11 7.56
CA LYS A 141 2.14 -11.23 6.63
C LYS A 141 2.29 -10.82 5.15
N LEU A 142 2.41 -9.51 4.86
CA LEU A 142 2.55 -8.95 3.51
C LEU A 142 4.00 -8.59 3.15
N ARG A 143 4.99 -9.00 3.96
CA ARG A 143 6.42 -8.91 3.58
C ARG A 143 6.68 -9.80 2.35
N CYS A 144 7.56 -9.35 1.45
CA CYS A 144 7.72 -9.96 0.13
C CYS A 144 8.13 -11.44 0.22
N ASP A 145 9.21 -11.75 0.94
CA ASP A 145 9.68 -13.09 1.34
C ASP A 145 8.57 -14.08 1.73
N ILE A 146 7.60 -13.65 2.54
CA ILE A 146 6.50 -14.47 3.01
C ILE A 146 5.44 -14.67 1.91
N VAL A 147 5.05 -13.58 1.23
CA VAL A 147 3.84 -13.55 0.40
C VAL A 147 4.10 -13.92 -1.08
N GLN A 148 5.33 -13.73 -1.58
CA GLN A 148 5.67 -13.94 -2.99
C GLN A 148 5.54 -15.41 -3.42
N SER A 149 5.76 -16.36 -2.51
CA SER A 149 5.58 -17.80 -2.75
C SER A 149 4.11 -18.23 -2.90
N ALA A 150 3.19 -17.51 -2.25
CA ALA A 150 1.76 -17.78 -2.28
C ALA A 150 1.06 -17.18 -3.53
N ILE A 151 1.69 -16.23 -4.22
CA ILE A 151 1.11 -15.49 -5.34
C ILE A 151 1.70 -15.97 -6.67
N PRO A 152 0.89 -16.48 -7.62
CA PRO A 152 1.38 -16.83 -8.94
C PRO A 152 1.87 -15.62 -9.74
N SER A 153 2.93 -15.84 -10.54
CA SER A 153 3.59 -14.81 -11.34
C SER A 153 2.64 -14.07 -12.28
N GLY A 154 2.65 -12.73 -12.21
CA GLY A 154 1.76 -11.87 -13.00
C GLY A 154 1.31 -10.62 -12.23
N SER A 155 0.26 -9.94 -12.72
CA SER A 155 -0.22 -8.68 -12.12
C SER A 155 -0.72 -8.81 -10.68
N LEU A 156 -1.03 -10.03 -10.21
CA LEU A 156 -1.35 -10.29 -8.80
C LEU A 156 -0.16 -10.09 -7.85
N GLN A 157 1.09 -10.15 -8.32
CA GLN A 157 2.27 -9.85 -7.51
C GLN A 157 2.36 -8.35 -7.14
N GLU A 158 1.62 -7.47 -7.83
CA GLU A 158 1.49 -6.06 -7.45
C GLU A 158 0.55 -5.86 -6.24
N VAL A 159 -0.29 -6.84 -5.87
CA VAL A 159 -1.37 -6.66 -4.87
C VAL A 159 -0.86 -6.28 -3.47
N PRO A 160 0.15 -6.95 -2.87
CA PRO A 160 0.62 -6.58 -1.54
C PRO A 160 1.20 -5.16 -1.52
N LEU A 161 2.02 -4.80 -2.52
CA LEU A 161 2.61 -3.48 -2.65
C LEU A 161 1.53 -2.39 -2.83
N ARG A 162 0.54 -2.63 -3.71
CA ARG A 162 -0.61 -1.73 -3.92
C ARG A 162 -1.38 -1.45 -2.63
N TYR A 163 -1.63 -2.48 -1.83
CA TYR A 163 -2.29 -2.34 -0.54
C TYR A 163 -1.42 -1.61 0.50
N LEU A 164 -0.12 -1.91 0.57
CA LEU A 164 0.82 -1.24 1.47
C LEU A 164 1.00 0.25 1.12
N LEU A 165 0.91 0.62 -0.16
CA LEU A 165 0.86 2.03 -0.57
C LEU A 165 -0.46 2.68 -0.14
N GLY A 166 -1.61 2.01 -0.33
CA GLY A 166 -2.90 2.46 0.19
C GLY A 166 -2.92 2.69 1.72
N MET A 167 -2.15 1.89 2.47
CA MET A 167 -1.98 2.03 3.92
C MET A 167 -1.25 3.32 4.36
N LEU A 168 -0.47 3.98 3.50
CA LEU A 168 0.22 5.23 3.84
C LEU A 168 -0.73 6.45 3.92
N TYR A 169 -1.95 6.35 3.36
CA TYR A 169 -2.98 7.38 3.53
C TYR A 169 -3.59 7.39 4.96
N ILE A 170 -3.34 6.36 5.78
CA ILE A 170 -3.91 6.30 7.12
C ILE A 170 -3.11 7.21 8.04
N ASN A 171 -3.75 8.26 8.55
CA ASN A 171 -3.21 9.22 9.50
C ASN A 171 -3.10 8.63 10.94
N PHE A 172 -2.33 7.55 11.07
CA PHE A 172 -1.99 6.89 12.32
C PHE A 172 -0.50 6.55 12.33
N SER A 173 0.31 7.49 12.81
CA SER A 173 1.78 7.46 12.68
C SER A 173 2.53 6.22 13.21
N PRO A 174 2.04 5.46 14.22
CA PRO A 174 2.67 4.20 14.62
C PRO A 174 2.74 3.14 13.51
N LEU A 175 1.95 3.25 12.44
CA LEU A 175 2.00 2.33 11.29
C LEU A 175 2.94 2.78 10.17
N TRP A 176 3.34 4.05 10.09
CA TRP A 176 4.05 4.57 8.92
C TRP A 176 5.39 3.86 8.70
N ASP A 177 6.26 3.83 9.71
CA ASP A 177 7.58 3.19 9.58
C ASP A 177 7.50 1.66 9.37
N PRO A 178 6.62 0.90 10.07
CA PRO A 178 6.39 -0.51 9.74
C PRO A 178 5.82 -0.76 8.33
N VAL A 179 5.01 0.14 7.78
CA VAL A 179 4.51 0.01 6.39
C VAL A 179 5.62 0.34 5.38
N ILE A 180 6.47 1.33 5.66
CA ILE A 180 7.66 1.64 4.86
C ILE A 180 8.68 0.49 4.90
N GLU A 181 8.88 -0.18 6.04
CA GLU A 181 9.70 -1.41 6.16
C GLU A 181 9.17 -2.51 5.22
N LEU A 182 7.84 -2.72 5.19
CA LEU A 182 7.21 -3.70 4.32
C LEU A 182 7.34 -3.33 2.83
N ILE A 183 7.11 -2.07 2.45
CA ILE A 183 7.36 -1.56 1.08
C ILE A 183 8.82 -1.76 0.68
N THR A 184 9.76 -1.60 1.61
CA THR A 184 11.20 -1.79 1.39
C THR A 184 11.56 -3.25 1.12
N SER A 185 10.84 -4.24 1.67
CA SER A 185 11.02 -5.66 1.27
C SER A 185 10.64 -5.87 -0.20
N HIS A 186 9.50 -5.33 -0.64
CA HIS A 186 9.08 -5.36 -2.05
C HIS A 186 10.08 -4.65 -2.97
N ALA A 187 10.67 -3.53 -2.54
CA ALA A 187 11.72 -2.82 -3.28
C ALA A 187 12.97 -3.69 -3.53
N ARG A 188 13.31 -4.57 -2.58
CA ARG A 188 14.49 -5.45 -2.64
C ARG A 188 14.22 -6.70 -3.49
N GLU A 189 13.05 -7.31 -3.35
CA GLU A 189 12.78 -8.69 -3.81
C GLU A 189 11.90 -8.78 -5.08
N MET A 190 11.10 -7.76 -5.41
CA MET A 190 10.33 -7.75 -6.66
C MET A 190 11.19 -7.42 -7.90
N GLU A 191 10.69 -7.77 -9.10
CA GLU A 191 11.26 -7.27 -10.36
C GLU A 191 11.22 -5.73 -10.36
N ASN A 192 12.38 -5.08 -10.53
CA ASN A 192 12.50 -3.61 -10.44
C ASN A 192 11.51 -2.88 -11.37
N LYS A 193 11.21 -3.41 -12.56
CA LYS A 193 10.25 -2.82 -13.50
C LYS A 193 8.80 -2.88 -12.98
N GLN A 194 8.41 -3.98 -12.33
CA GLN A 194 7.07 -4.14 -11.74
C GLN A 194 6.93 -3.26 -10.50
N PHE A 195 7.90 -3.33 -9.59
CA PHE A 195 7.96 -2.46 -8.41
C PHE A 195 7.88 -0.98 -8.78
N TRP A 196 8.72 -0.55 -9.72
CA TRP A 196 8.78 0.85 -10.13
C TRP A 196 7.50 1.31 -10.85
N LYS A 197 6.91 0.48 -11.72
CA LYS A 197 5.59 0.75 -12.33
C LYS A 197 4.56 1.11 -11.26
N VAL A 198 4.44 0.30 -10.21
CA VAL A 198 3.46 0.50 -9.14
C VAL A 198 3.80 1.73 -8.28
N LEU A 199 5.07 1.92 -7.93
CA LEU A 199 5.48 3.04 -7.07
C LEU A 199 5.37 4.40 -7.77
N TYR A 200 5.83 4.50 -9.02
CA TYR A 200 5.77 5.72 -9.80
C TYR A 200 4.32 6.14 -10.14
N GLU A 201 3.44 5.16 -10.40
CA GLU A 201 1.98 5.37 -10.51
C GLU A 201 1.37 6.07 -9.27
N HIS A 202 1.96 5.89 -8.09
CA HIS A 202 1.53 6.57 -6.86
C HIS A 202 2.25 7.90 -6.64
N LEU A 203 3.52 8.06 -7.03
CA LEU A 203 4.24 9.33 -6.99
C LEU A 203 3.57 10.39 -7.91
N GLU A 204 3.17 10.03 -9.13
CA GLU A 204 2.46 10.94 -10.03
C GLU A 204 1.08 11.37 -9.49
N ARG A 205 0.34 10.43 -8.89
CA ARG A 205 -0.94 10.73 -8.22
C ARG A 205 -0.76 11.61 -7.00
N ALA A 206 0.23 11.32 -6.15
CA ALA A 206 0.53 12.11 -4.96
C ALA A 206 0.88 13.56 -5.34
N ALA A 207 1.65 13.74 -6.41
CA ALA A 207 1.94 15.07 -6.95
C ALA A 207 0.67 15.78 -7.47
N ALA A 208 -0.19 15.08 -8.21
CA ALA A 208 -1.42 15.66 -8.75
C ALA A 208 -2.46 15.99 -7.67
N TYR A 209 -2.60 15.17 -6.63
CA TYR A 209 -3.56 15.42 -5.56
C TYR A 209 -3.09 16.50 -4.57
N ALA A 210 -1.80 16.58 -4.24
CA ALA A 210 -1.28 17.67 -3.40
C ALA A 210 -1.35 19.04 -4.11
N GLU A 211 -1.10 19.10 -5.42
CA GLU A 211 -1.32 20.31 -6.23
C GLU A 211 -2.80 20.75 -6.24
N MET A 212 -3.73 19.80 -6.28
CA MET A 212 -5.17 20.06 -6.20
C MET A 212 -5.62 20.45 -4.78
N GLU A 213 -5.07 19.82 -3.75
CA GLU A 213 -5.30 20.15 -2.33
C GLU A 213 -4.90 21.59 -2.04
N LEU A 214 -3.69 22.00 -2.46
CA LEU A 214 -3.20 23.38 -2.31
C LEU A 214 -4.02 24.40 -3.12
N GLN A 215 -4.39 24.10 -4.38
CA GLN A 215 -5.19 25.03 -5.18
C GLN A 215 -6.60 25.23 -4.57
N ASN A 216 -7.23 24.16 -4.09
CA ASN A 216 -8.52 24.27 -3.41
C ASN A 216 -8.43 25.12 -2.14
N GLU A 217 -7.36 24.98 -1.34
CA GLU A 217 -7.19 25.80 -0.12
C GLU A 217 -6.97 27.29 -0.46
N LEU A 218 -6.29 27.62 -1.56
CA LEU A 218 -6.18 29.00 -2.07
C LEU A 218 -7.52 29.54 -2.61
N ASP A 219 -8.25 28.72 -3.37
CA ASP A 219 -9.57 29.10 -3.92
C ASP A 219 -10.60 29.30 -2.79
N GLU A 220 -10.57 28.47 -1.74
CA GLU A 220 -11.42 28.61 -0.53
C GLU A 220 -11.04 29.87 0.28
N GLU A 221 -9.75 30.23 0.38
CA GLU A 221 -9.34 31.50 1.00
C GLU A 221 -9.89 32.72 0.22
N GLU A 222 -9.86 32.70 -1.12
CA GLU A 222 -10.46 33.78 -1.94
C GLU A 222 -12.00 33.84 -1.79
N GLU A 223 -12.72 32.72 -1.92
CA GLU A 223 -14.18 32.68 -1.80
C GLU A 223 -14.67 33.01 -0.37
N SER A 224 -13.87 32.74 0.68
CA SER A 224 -14.21 33.10 2.07
C SER A 224 -14.45 34.60 2.28
N THR A 225 -13.96 35.45 1.37
CA THR A 225 -14.19 36.90 1.41
C THR A 225 -15.60 37.33 0.94
N ILE A 226 -16.42 36.40 0.42
CA ILE A 226 -17.75 36.66 -0.16
C ILE A 226 -18.84 35.82 0.55
N GLU A 227 -19.06 36.11 1.84
CA GLU A 227 -20.09 35.46 2.66
C GLU A 227 -21.47 35.43 1.97
N THR A 228 -21.99 34.23 1.71
CA THR A 228 -23.36 34.01 1.20
C THR A 228 -24.14 33.09 2.14
N GLU A 229 -24.99 33.68 2.98
CA GLU A 229 -25.86 32.96 3.91
C GLU A 229 -26.87 32.05 3.20
N SER A 230 -26.91 30.73 3.52
CA SER A 230 -28.15 29.94 3.71
C SER A 230 -27.90 28.43 3.80
N GLU A 231 -27.90 27.86 5.01
CA GLU A 231 -28.41 26.48 5.21
C GLU A 231 -29.82 26.51 5.81
N LYS A 232 -30.75 25.79 5.19
CA LYS A 232 -32.09 25.56 5.72
C LYS A 232 -32.14 24.18 6.36
N VAL A 233 -32.38 24.13 7.66
CA VAL A 233 -32.52 22.89 8.44
C VAL A 233 -33.55 21.96 7.76
N PRO A 234 -33.17 20.74 7.33
CA PRO A 234 -34.11 19.81 6.72
C PRO A 234 -35.17 19.33 7.71
N GLU A 235 -36.43 19.26 7.26
CA GLU A 235 -37.55 18.77 8.07
C GLU A 235 -37.38 17.26 8.37
N ARG A 236 -37.27 16.89 9.65
CA ARG A 236 -36.91 15.55 10.13
C ARG A 236 -38.04 14.52 9.99
N GLY A 237 -38.42 14.21 8.76
CA GLY A 237 -39.37 13.14 8.41
C GLY A 237 -38.73 11.75 8.34
N VAL A 238 -39.54 10.70 8.18
CA VAL A 238 -39.05 9.31 8.00
C VAL A 238 -38.08 9.18 6.82
N GLY A 239 -38.27 10.00 5.77
CA GLY A 239 -37.34 10.09 4.64
C GLY A 239 -35.93 10.54 5.02
N THR A 240 -35.76 11.41 6.03
CA THR A 240 -34.41 11.83 6.46
C THR A 240 -33.72 10.72 7.24
N VAL A 241 -34.45 10.00 8.10
CA VAL A 241 -33.91 8.82 8.83
C VAL A 241 -33.52 7.71 7.87
N PHE A 242 -34.30 7.51 6.79
CA PHE A 242 -33.90 6.64 5.70
C PHE A 242 -32.59 7.13 5.07
N LEU A 243 -32.55 8.38 4.55
CA LEU A 243 -31.37 9.01 3.94
C LEU A 243 -30.09 8.97 4.81
N GLU A 244 -30.23 9.16 6.12
CA GLU A 244 -29.17 9.06 7.13
C GLU A 244 -28.61 7.63 7.24
N HIS A 245 -29.47 6.62 7.22
CA HIS A 245 -29.07 5.21 7.12
C HIS A 245 -28.51 4.84 5.73
N LEU A 246 -28.95 5.50 4.65
CA LEU A 246 -28.35 5.31 3.32
C LEU A 246 -26.90 5.80 3.33
N ARG A 247 -26.69 7.02 3.84
CA ARG A 247 -25.36 7.65 3.96
C ARG A 247 -24.42 6.76 4.77
N SER A 248 -24.79 6.37 5.99
CA SER A 248 -23.88 5.60 6.87
C SER A 248 -23.45 4.23 6.32
N ARG A 249 -24.24 3.58 5.45
CA ARG A 249 -23.82 2.33 4.80
C ARG A 249 -22.76 2.53 3.72
N THR A 250 -22.76 3.68 3.03
CA THR A 250 -21.88 4.01 1.90
C THR A 250 -21.00 5.23 2.16
N ASP A 251 -20.81 5.61 3.43
CA ASP A 251 -20.01 6.77 3.80
C ASP A 251 -18.54 6.54 3.48
N CYS A 252 -17.93 7.57 2.89
CA CYS A 252 -16.55 7.65 2.43
C CYS A 252 -15.99 9.07 2.60
N SER A 253 -16.57 9.87 3.51
CA SER A 253 -16.12 11.23 3.86
C SER A 253 -14.81 11.27 4.67
N GLU A 254 -13.94 10.28 4.46
CA GLU A 254 -12.58 10.20 5.01
C GLU A 254 -11.75 11.36 4.41
N ARG A 255 -11.53 12.48 5.15
CA ARG A 255 -10.58 13.52 4.71
C ARG A 255 -9.18 12.88 4.64
N LEU A 256 -8.70 12.71 3.42
CA LEU A 256 -7.33 12.31 3.15
C LEU A 256 -6.41 13.52 3.35
N ASP A 257 -5.14 13.22 3.60
CA ASP A 257 -4.05 14.20 3.68
C ASP A 257 -3.08 13.83 2.56
N HIS A 258 -3.26 14.46 1.39
CA HIS A 258 -2.49 14.09 0.19
C HIS A 258 -1.04 14.55 0.30
N THR A 259 -0.82 15.67 0.99
CA THR A 259 0.50 16.21 1.35
C THR A 259 1.30 15.25 2.26
N ASN A 260 0.71 14.73 3.34
CA ASN A 260 1.36 13.73 4.20
C ASN A 260 1.57 12.39 3.48
N PHE A 261 0.58 11.89 2.72
CA PHE A 261 0.74 10.69 1.90
C PHE A 261 1.94 10.81 0.94
N ARG A 262 2.07 11.97 0.27
CA ARG A 262 3.22 12.30 -0.58
C ARG A 262 4.52 12.29 0.21
N PHE A 263 4.59 12.98 1.35
CA PHE A 263 5.77 12.99 2.22
C PHE A 263 6.20 11.56 2.61
N LEU A 264 5.25 10.69 2.96
CA LEU A 264 5.53 9.30 3.31
C LEU A 264 6.02 8.46 2.12
N LEU A 265 5.58 8.72 0.89
CA LEU A 265 6.17 8.11 -0.31
C LEU A 265 7.63 8.53 -0.49
N TRP A 266 7.95 9.83 -0.37
CA TRP A 266 9.34 10.31 -0.48
C TRP A 266 10.22 9.79 0.66
N LYS A 267 9.69 9.70 1.89
CA LYS A 267 10.35 9.04 3.04
C LYS A 267 10.63 7.55 2.76
N ALA A 268 9.74 6.87 2.02
CA ALA A 268 9.98 5.47 1.64
C ALA A 268 11.18 5.33 0.68
N LEU A 269 11.35 6.23 -0.29
CA LEU A 269 12.44 6.17 -1.29
C LEU A 269 13.85 6.11 -0.67
N ASP A 270 14.04 6.81 0.45
CA ASP A 270 15.30 6.88 1.21
C ASP A 270 15.77 5.49 1.72
N ASN A 271 14.87 4.52 1.82
CA ASN A 271 15.18 3.17 2.31
C ASN A 271 15.72 2.21 1.22
N PHE A 272 15.75 2.65 -0.04
CA PHE A 272 16.20 1.85 -1.19
C PHE A 272 16.84 2.68 -2.34
N PRO A 273 17.85 3.53 -2.05
CA PRO A 273 18.45 4.46 -3.03
C PRO A 273 18.96 3.77 -4.30
N ASP A 274 19.52 2.56 -4.20
CA ASP A 274 19.97 1.73 -5.35
C ASP A 274 18.90 1.51 -6.43
N ARG A 275 17.61 1.61 -6.05
CA ARG A 275 16.46 1.47 -6.96
C ARG A 275 15.94 2.81 -7.50
N VAL A 276 16.32 3.92 -6.86
CA VAL A 276 15.78 5.28 -7.04
C VAL A 276 16.74 6.14 -7.86
N GLU A 277 18.05 6.09 -7.61
CA GLU A 277 19.06 6.87 -8.36
C GLU A 277 18.98 6.66 -9.89
N PRO A 278 18.82 5.42 -10.42
CA PRO A 278 18.70 5.19 -11.87
C PRO A 278 17.42 5.79 -12.47
N ARG A 279 16.47 6.22 -11.63
CA ARG A 279 15.16 6.77 -12.00
C ARG A 279 15.12 8.30 -11.99
N SER A 280 16.27 8.96 -11.84
CA SER A 280 16.40 10.42 -11.85
C SER A 280 15.66 11.09 -13.02
N ARG A 281 15.68 10.52 -14.23
CA ARG A 281 14.93 11.03 -15.40
C ARG A 281 13.41 11.08 -15.21
N GLU A 282 12.85 10.17 -14.41
CA GLU A 282 11.43 10.07 -14.08
C GLU A 282 11.09 10.94 -12.85
N LEU A 283 12.05 11.15 -11.94
CA LEU A 283 11.87 11.92 -10.71
C LEU A 283 12.10 13.44 -10.86
N SER A 284 13.08 13.89 -11.64
CA SER A 284 13.32 15.33 -11.86
C SER A 284 12.09 16.10 -12.38
N PRO A 285 11.24 15.55 -13.28
CA PRO A 285 9.99 16.18 -13.66
C PRO A 285 9.02 16.43 -12.48
N LEU A 286 8.98 15.53 -11.48
CA LEU A 286 8.15 15.70 -10.28
C LEU A 286 8.69 16.81 -9.37
N LEU A 287 10.01 16.91 -9.23
CA LEU A 287 10.66 18.01 -8.50
C LEU A 287 10.44 19.37 -9.20
N LEU A 288 10.58 19.44 -10.53
CA LEU A 288 10.32 20.67 -11.28
C LEU A 288 8.83 21.05 -11.27
N ARG A 289 7.92 20.06 -11.23
CA ARG A 289 6.48 20.28 -11.00
C ARG A 289 6.25 20.89 -9.62
N PHE A 290 6.81 20.32 -8.56
CA PHE A 290 6.73 20.84 -7.20
C PHE A 290 7.19 22.30 -7.10
N ILE A 291 8.38 22.60 -7.63
CA ILE A 291 8.97 23.94 -7.58
C ILE A 291 8.03 24.97 -8.24
N ARG A 292 7.45 24.63 -9.39
CA ARG A 292 6.60 25.54 -10.17
C ARG A 292 5.16 25.67 -9.65
N ASN A 293 4.56 24.56 -9.20
CA ASN A 293 3.13 24.47 -8.91
C ASN A 293 2.79 24.56 -7.42
N GLU A 294 3.76 24.39 -6.52
CA GLU A 294 3.51 24.31 -5.08
C GLU A 294 4.45 25.26 -4.31
N TYR A 295 5.76 25.19 -4.56
CA TYR A 295 6.75 25.97 -3.83
C TYR A 295 6.68 27.48 -4.13
N TYR A 296 6.76 27.90 -5.40
CA TYR A 296 6.67 29.32 -5.75
C TYR A 296 5.28 29.96 -5.50
N PRO A 297 4.14 29.26 -5.67
CA PRO A 297 2.84 29.78 -5.24
C PRO A 297 2.73 29.97 -3.71
N ALA A 298 3.25 29.04 -2.91
CA ALA A 298 3.21 29.14 -1.46
C ALA A 298 4.19 30.17 -0.87
N ASP A 299 5.35 30.39 -1.49
CA ASP A 299 6.34 31.40 -1.05
C ASP A 299 6.61 32.47 -2.11
N SER A 300 5.81 33.54 -2.03
CA SER A 300 5.95 34.74 -2.86
C SER A 300 7.26 35.51 -2.71
N LEU A 301 8.07 35.24 -1.67
CA LEU A 301 9.40 35.86 -1.48
C LEU A 301 10.50 35.12 -2.24
N VAL A 302 10.29 33.83 -2.53
CA VAL A 302 11.22 32.98 -3.30
C VAL A 302 10.77 32.79 -4.75
N ALA A 303 9.51 33.13 -5.08
CA ALA A 303 8.98 33.16 -6.43
C ALA A 303 9.85 34.04 -7.39
N PRO A 304 10.09 33.61 -8.65
CA PRO A 304 10.89 34.37 -9.63
C PRO A 304 10.28 35.74 -10.01
N SER A 305 10.63 36.77 -9.23
CA SER A 305 10.18 38.15 -9.46
C SER A 305 10.91 38.84 -10.63
N GLN A 306 10.23 39.79 -11.28
CA GLN A 306 10.83 40.65 -12.31
C GLN A 306 10.73 42.12 -11.92
N ASP A 307 11.85 42.83 -11.97
CA ASP A 307 11.91 44.25 -11.66
C ASP A 307 11.30 45.10 -12.79
N LEU A 308 10.11 45.65 -12.54
CA LEU A 308 9.39 46.50 -13.48
C LEU A 308 9.96 47.93 -13.60
N ARG A 309 11.03 48.27 -12.87
CA ARG A 309 11.72 49.57 -12.98
C ARG A 309 12.45 49.68 -14.32
N LYS A 310 11.77 50.29 -15.30
CA LYS A 310 12.34 50.65 -16.62
C LYS A 310 13.72 51.31 -16.48
N LYS A 311 14.76 50.71 -17.06
CA LYS A 311 16.08 51.34 -17.24
C LYS A 311 15.97 52.55 -18.18
N THR A 312 15.75 53.74 -17.62
CA THR A 312 15.63 55.00 -18.37
C THR A 312 17.00 55.63 -18.68
N SER A 313 17.84 54.92 -19.44
CA SER A 313 18.98 55.46 -20.20
C SER A 313 19.56 54.34 -21.09
N GLY A 314 19.85 54.53 -22.38
CA GLY A 314 19.62 55.68 -23.26
C GLY A 314 19.93 55.29 -24.72
N THR A 315 19.37 56.01 -25.70
CA THR A 315 19.41 55.59 -27.12
C THR A 315 20.82 55.61 -27.73
N VAL A 316 21.36 54.43 -28.04
CA VAL A 316 22.39 54.23 -29.09
C VAL A 316 21.97 53.04 -29.95
N ALA A 317 22.31 53.06 -31.25
CA ALA A 317 21.64 52.24 -32.26
C ALA A 317 22.12 50.78 -32.37
N ALA A 318 21.14 49.94 -32.73
CA ALA A 318 21.21 48.58 -33.26
C ALA A 318 22.57 47.98 -33.66
N LYS A 319 22.79 46.74 -33.19
CA LYS A 319 23.21 45.65 -34.07
C LYS A 319 22.67 44.30 -33.57
N GLU A 320 21.99 43.56 -34.44
CA GLU A 320 21.67 42.15 -34.22
C GLU A 320 22.93 41.30 -34.47
N ILE A 321 23.21 40.37 -33.56
CA ILE A 321 24.06 39.19 -33.81
C ILE A 321 23.42 38.03 -33.01
N PRO A 322 22.99 36.94 -33.65
CA PRO A 322 22.56 35.73 -32.95
C PRO A 322 23.73 34.76 -32.75
N GLY A 323 23.75 34.04 -31.63
CA GLY A 323 24.51 32.80 -31.50
C GLY A 323 25.28 32.58 -30.21
N GLU A 324 25.13 31.36 -29.70
CA GLU A 324 26.11 30.55 -28.95
C GLU A 324 26.37 30.84 -27.46
N GLU A 325 26.59 29.71 -26.78
CA GLU A 325 26.72 29.47 -25.34
C GLU A 325 28.16 29.71 -24.86
N VAL A 326 28.37 30.05 -23.58
CA VAL A 326 29.21 29.28 -22.62
C VAL A 326 28.72 29.57 -21.19
N ASN A 327 28.96 28.66 -20.25
CA ASN A 327 29.01 28.95 -18.81
C ASN A 327 30.09 30.01 -18.48
N ASP A 328 30.01 30.67 -17.32
CA ASP A 328 30.88 30.26 -16.20
C ASP A 328 30.36 30.74 -14.82
N VAL A 329 30.94 30.17 -13.77
CA VAL A 329 30.55 30.40 -12.36
C VAL A 329 31.41 31.50 -11.72
N ALA A 330 30.80 32.35 -10.91
CA ALA A 330 31.48 33.18 -9.92
C ALA A 330 30.81 33.02 -8.55
N VAL A 331 31.58 32.50 -7.59
CA VAL A 331 31.28 32.61 -6.15
C VAL A 331 32.10 33.77 -5.64
N GLU A 332 31.49 34.69 -4.90
CA GLU A 332 32.21 35.71 -4.14
C GLU A 332 31.94 35.47 -2.65
N GLU A 333 33.01 35.20 -1.91
CA GLU A 333 33.04 35.16 -0.45
C GLU A 333 33.50 36.54 0.04
N GLU A 334 32.79 37.16 0.98
CA GLU A 334 33.21 38.43 1.59
C GLU A 334 33.95 38.15 2.92
N GLU A 335 35.25 38.46 2.98
CA GLU A 335 36.00 38.62 4.23
C GLU A 335 36.22 40.12 4.50
N GLU A 336 35.89 40.60 5.70
CA GLU A 336 36.17 41.97 6.15
C GLU A 336 37.49 42.04 6.96
N GLU A 337 38.41 42.93 6.57
CA GLU A 337 39.54 43.38 7.41
C GLU A 337 39.44 44.89 7.72
N GLU A 338 39.66 45.28 8.99
CA GLU A 338 39.92 46.68 9.38
C GLU A 338 41.31 46.84 10.04
N GLU A 339 42.13 47.74 9.47
CA GLU A 339 43.27 48.38 10.14
C GLU A 339 42.80 49.60 10.97
N ALA A 340 43.52 50.18 11.93
CA ALA A 340 44.66 49.77 12.80
C ALA A 340 44.98 50.95 13.74
N ALA A 341 45.71 50.76 14.86
CA ALA A 341 46.29 51.88 15.62
C ALA A 341 47.49 51.55 16.54
N ALA A 342 48.62 52.25 16.30
CA ALA A 342 49.68 52.65 17.23
C ALA A 342 50.61 51.62 17.92
N ALA A 343 51.88 52.03 18.10
CA ALA A 343 52.98 51.31 18.78
C ALA A 343 53.71 52.31 19.76
N PRO A 344 54.72 51.93 20.59
CA PRO A 344 55.99 51.29 20.18
C PRO A 344 56.60 50.21 21.11
N LYS A 345 57.72 49.61 20.66
CA LYS A 345 58.66 48.67 21.35
C LYS A 345 59.76 49.46 22.12
N PRO A 346 60.85 48.91 22.74
CA PRO A 346 61.42 47.53 22.78
C PRO A 346 61.88 47.09 24.22
N PRO A 347 62.85 46.15 24.49
CA PRO A 347 63.62 45.24 23.62
C PRO A 347 63.78 43.74 24.05
N GLN A 348 64.08 42.91 23.04
CA GLN A 348 65.10 41.82 22.97
C GLN A 348 65.48 40.97 24.20
N ASP A 349 65.44 39.63 24.03
CA ASP A 349 66.66 38.79 24.00
C ASP A 349 66.43 37.50 23.15
N MET A 350 67.43 36.63 22.97
CA MET A 350 67.45 35.53 22.00
C MET A 350 67.61 34.10 22.56
N GLY A 351 66.90 33.16 21.93
CA GLY A 351 67.41 31.81 21.63
C GLY A 351 67.28 30.72 22.70
N GLY A 352 67.38 29.45 22.27
CA GLY A 352 67.55 28.29 23.16
C GLY A 352 66.52 27.16 23.00
N THR A 353 66.82 26.19 22.15
CA THR A 353 66.25 24.82 22.16
C THR A 353 67.40 23.81 22.28
N PRO A 354 67.21 22.49 22.46
CA PRO A 354 66.13 21.70 23.11
C PRO A 354 66.71 20.67 24.13
N LYS A 355 65.96 19.58 24.45
CA LYS A 355 66.38 18.31 25.16
C LYS A 355 66.53 18.41 26.70
N ARG A 356 66.53 17.32 27.50
CA ARG A 356 65.94 15.94 27.43
C ARG A 356 66.14 15.26 28.81
N GLY A 357 65.16 14.51 29.29
CA GLY A 357 65.19 13.57 30.45
C GLY A 357 63.75 13.12 30.75
N GLU A 358 63.41 11.89 31.15
CA GLU A 358 64.00 10.98 32.17
C GLU A 358 63.86 11.61 33.57
N GLU A 359 63.27 10.98 34.60
CA GLU A 359 63.18 9.53 34.90
C GLU A 359 61.85 9.13 35.61
N GLU A 360 61.76 7.87 36.10
CA GLU A 360 60.56 7.23 36.68
C GLU A 360 60.24 7.63 38.15
N THR A 361 59.00 7.41 38.60
CA THR A 361 58.76 6.78 39.92
C THR A 361 57.36 6.16 40.07
N LYS A 362 57.28 5.02 40.76
CA LYS A 362 56.05 4.29 41.12
C LYS A 362 55.89 4.26 42.65
N VAL A 363 54.71 4.57 43.18
CA VAL A 363 54.29 4.20 44.55
C VAL A 363 52.80 3.81 44.56
N GLU A 364 52.46 2.70 45.22
CA GLU A 364 51.09 2.24 45.49
C GLU A 364 50.77 2.29 47.00
N LYS A 365 49.53 2.65 47.35
CA LYS A 365 48.76 2.23 48.54
C LYS A 365 47.31 2.77 48.40
N LYS A 366 46.20 2.05 48.60
CA LYS A 366 45.80 1.00 49.58
C LYS A 366 45.82 1.60 51.02
N GLU A 367 44.76 1.58 51.82
CA GLU A 367 43.82 0.50 52.21
C GLU A 367 42.40 1.09 52.52
N GLU A 368 41.29 0.40 52.22
CA GLU A 368 40.37 -0.35 53.16
C GLU A 368 39.65 0.54 54.20
N GLY A 369 38.39 0.31 54.64
CA GLY A 369 37.36 -0.73 54.41
C GLY A 369 36.04 -0.24 55.08
N GLU A 370 35.05 -1.03 55.55
CA GLU A 370 34.60 -2.42 55.36
C GLU A 370 33.19 -2.59 56.02
N GLY A 371 32.37 -3.55 55.56
CA GLY A 371 31.26 -4.15 56.34
C GLY A 371 29.83 -3.59 56.16
N ALA A 372 28.75 -4.32 56.50
CA ALA A 372 28.64 -5.75 56.80
C ALA A 372 27.17 -6.28 56.68
N GLU A 373 27.06 -7.59 56.44
CA GLU A 373 25.87 -8.50 56.35
C GLU A 373 24.99 -8.62 57.64
N PRO A 374 23.91 -9.47 57.68
CA PRO A 374 23.31 -10.38 56.66
C PRO A 374 21.84 -9.94 56.34
N ALA A 375 20.78 -10.72 56.02
CA ALA A 375 20.43 -12.16 55.98
C ALA A 375 19.15 -12.36 55.09
N GLN A 376 18.52 -13.52 54.83
CA GLN A 376 18.70 -14.94 55.21
C GLN A 376 17.94 -15.88 54.20
N ALA A 377 18.03 -17.20 54.39
CA ALA A 377 17.19 -18.29 53.77
C ALA A 377 16.91 -19.36 54.89
N PRO A 378 16.51 -20.66 54.71
CA PRO A 378 16.43 -21.57 53.53
C PRO A 378 15.14 -22.48 53.58
N PRO A 379 15.06 -23.82 53.30
CA PRO A 379 15.91 -24.78 52.53
C PRO A 379 15.20 -25.88 51.65
N THR A 380 15.82 -26.24 50.50
CA THR A 380 15.91 -27.62 49.90
C THR A 380 14.61 -28.38 49.52
N GLN A 381 14.56 -29.53 48.80
CA GLN A 381 15.51 -30.54 48.23
C GLN A 381 15.10 -30.80 46.75
N ALA A 382 15.93 -31.01 45.73
CA ALA A 382 17.11 -31.88 45.51
C ALA A 382 16.79 -33.35 45.13
N SER A 383 16.90 -33.70 43.83
CA SER A 383 17.36 -35.01 43.29
C SER A 383 17.48 -34.98 41.75
N SER A 384 18.27 -35.88 41.17
CA SER A 384 18.44 -36.04 39.71
C SER A 384 18.50 -37.54 39.31
N PRO A 385 19.08 -37.97 38.17
CA PRO A 385 18.33 -38.61 37.08
C PRO A 385 18.51 -40.13 36.99
N ASN A 386 17.81 -40.80 36.06
CA ASN A 386 18.24 -42.09 35.52
C ASN A 386 17.73 -42.38 34.08
N GLN A 387 18.24 -43.45 33.45
CA GLN A 387 18.01 -43.83 32.05
C GLN A 387 17.52 -45.31 31.89
N ALA A 388 17.06 -45.62 30.67
CA ALA A 388 17.11 -46.94 29.99
C ALA A 388 16.08 -48.05 30.33
N ALA A 389 16.10 -49.11 29.48
CA ALA A 389 15.12 -50.18 29.23
C ALA A 389 13.80 -49.70 28.56
N GLU A 390 13.29 -50.22 27.43
CA GLU A 390 13.31 -51.52 26.72
C GLU A 390 12.31 -52.58 27.21
N GLU A 391 11.24 -52.76 26.40
CA GLU A 391 10.33 -53.91 26.18
C GLU A 391 9.26 -53.34 25.22
N GLU A 392 9.23 -53.59 23.91
CA GLU A 392 8.98 -54.85 23.17
C GLU A 392 7.66 -55.56 23.53
N GLU A 393 6.57 -55.21 22.82
CA GLU A 393 5.43 -56.11 22.61
C GLU A 393 4.95 -56.04 21.15
N GLN A 394 4.28 -57.09 20.67
CA GLN A 394 4.33 -57.51 19.26
C GLN A 394 3.00 -57.29 18.49
N HIS A 395 3.12 -57.31 17.16
CA HIS A 395 2.01 -57.16 16.20
C HIS A 395 0.88 -58.19 16.38
N PRO A 396 -0.32 -57.83 15.89
CA PRO A 396 -0.81 -58.51 14.68
C PRO A 396 -0.96 -57.55 13.47
N PRO A 397 -0.75 -58.04 12.22
CA PRO A 397 -1.01 -57.30 10.99
C PRO A 397 -2.21 -57.87 10.19
N SER A 398 -2.51 -57.28 9.02
CA SER A 398 -3.51 -57.69 7.98
C SER A 398 -4.89 -56.98 8.06
N PRO A 399 -5.63 -56.81 6.95
CA PRO A 399 -5.47 -57.41 5.62
C PRO A 399 -5.05 -56.45 4.48
N PRO A 400 -4.52 -56.99 3.35
CA PRO A 400 -4.16 -56.24 2.15
C PRO A 400 -5.36 -55.94 1.23
N PRO A 401 -5.25 -54.98 0.30
CA PRO A 401 -6.22 -54.81 -0.79
C PRO A 401 -6.16 -55.97 -1.79
N PRO A 402 -7.30 -56.43 -2.35
CA PRO A 402 -7.32 -57.48 -3.37
C PRO A 402 -6.89 -56.95 -4.74
N ALA A 403 -6.17 -57.76 -5.51
CA ALA A 403 -5.79 -57.50 -6.90
C ALA A 403 -6.45 -58.50 -7.86
N ASN A 404 -6.77 -58.00 -9.07
CA ASN A 404 -7.29 -58.67 -10.27
C ASN A 404 -7.52 -60.19 -10.26
N GLY A 405 -8.78 -60.58 -10.52
CA GLY A 405 -9.12 -61.77 -11.32
C GLY A 405 -9.54 -61.34 -12.74
N GLN A 406 -9.26 -62.15 -13.75
CA GLN A 406 -9.67 -61.93 -15.15
C GLN A 406 -10.94 -62.74 -15.50
N GLU A 407 -11.31 -62.75 -16.79
CA GLU A 407 -12.53 -63.32 -17.41
C GLU A 407 -13.77 -62.39 -17.37
N ALA A 408 -14.53 -62.17 -18.45
CA ALA A 408 -14.43 -62.69 -19.82
C ALA A 408 -14.84 -61.64 -20.90
N GLU A 409 -14.52 -61.95 -22.16
CA GLU A 409 -14.70 -61.09 -23.34
C GLU A 409 -16.08 -61.27 -24.01
N ALA A 410 -16.79 -60.16 -24.29
CA ALA A 410 -18.07 -60.13 -25.00
C ALA A 410 -18.31 -58.75 -25.68
N PRO A 411 -19.17 -58.63 -26.72
CA PRO A 411 -18.99 -57.63 -27.78
C PRO A 411 -19.55 -56.21 -27.50
N PRO A 412 -19.11 -55.18 -28.24
CA PRO A 412 -19.58 -53.81 -28.08
C PRO A 412 -21.04 -53.63 -28.52
N GLN A 413 -21.80 -52.84 -27.75
CA GLN A 413 -23.09 -52.29 -28.20
C GLN A 413 -22.84 -50.98 -28.95
N GLY A 414 -23.61 -50.76 -30.02
CA GLY A 414 -23.31 -49.77 -31.05
C GLY A 414 -23.54 -48.30 -30.65
N GLU A 415 -22.94 -47.41 -31.45
CA GLU A 415 -23.12 -45.96 -31.37
C GLU A 415 -24.60 -45.56 -31.51
N ALA A 416 -25.01 -44.54 -30.76
CA ALA A 416 -26.31 -43.91 -30.96
C ALA A 416 -26.30 -43.09 -32.27
N PRO A 417 -27.34 -43.18 -33.13
CA PRO A 417 -27.36 -42.46 -34.39
C PRO A 417 -27.48 -40.94 -34.19
N PRO A 418 -26.93 -40.12 -35.10
CA PRO A 418 -27.01 -38.67 -35.02
C PRO A 418 -28.46 -38.17 -35.19
N PRO A 419 -28.82 -36.99 -34.64
CA PRO A 419 -30.17 -36.45 -34.71
C PRO A 419 -30.56 -36.07 -36.14
N SER A 420 -31.80 -36.40 -36.51
CA SER A 420 -32.38 -36.06 -37.82
C SER A 420 -32.45 -34.55 -38.06
N PRO A 421 -32.29 -34.07 -39.31
CA PRO A 421 -32.40 -32.66 -39.65
C PRO A 421 -33.83 -32.12 -39.45
N ALA A 422 -33.92 -30.83 -39.10
CA ALA A 422 -35.20 -30.15 -38.87
C ALA A 422 -36.02 -29.99 -40.17
N PRO A 423 -37.36 -30.00 -40.10
CA PRO A 423 -38.23 -29.79 -41.26
C PRO A 423 -38.16 -28.34 -41.77
N PRO A 424 -38.34 -28.11 -43.10
CA PRO A 424 -38.34 -26.78 -43.69
C PRO A 424 -39.56 -25.94 -43.27
N PRO A 425 -39.45 -24.59 -43.26
CA PRO A 425 -40.54 -23.71 -42.87
C PRO A 425 -41.70 -23.70 -43.89
N SER A 426 -42.93 -23.65 -43.37
CA SER A 426 -44.15 -23.51 -44.18
C SER A 426 -44.18 -22.20 -44.96
N PRO A 427 -44.71 -22.18 -46.20
CA PRO A 427 -44.85 -20.95 -46.98
C PRO A 427 -45.86 -19.97 -46.35
N PRO A 428 -45.73 -18.66 -46.62
CA PRO A 428 -46.61 -17.64 -46.07
C PRO A 428 -48.05 -17.80 -46.59
N ARG A 429 -49.02 -17.48 -45.74
CA ARG A 429 -50.42 -17.29 -46.16
C ARG A 429 -50.56 -15.94 -46.86
N THR A 430 -51.31 -15.94 -47.97
CA THR A 430 -51.91 -14.77 -48.62
C THR A 430 -53.05 -14.21 -47.80
#